data_AF-A0A3S4I782-F1
#
_entry.id   AF-A0A3S4I782-F1
#
_cell.length_a   1.000
_cell.length_b   1.000
_cell.length_c   1.000
_cell.angle_alpha   90.00
_cell.angle_beta   90.00
_cell.angle_gamma   90.00
#
_symmetry.space_group_name_H-M   'P 1'
#
loop_
_entity.id
_entity.type
_entity.pdbx_description
1 polymer ?
#
loop_
_entity_poly.entity_id
_entity_poly.type
_entity_poly.pdbx_seq_one_letter_code
_entity_poly.pdbx_strand_id
1 'polypeptide(L)' 'MACPLHGWNIDLASGEALAPDSGCARRFPARLEGGAAWLAL' A
#
# COMPACT_ATOMS: atom_id res chain seq x y z
N MET A 1 -6.85 1.49 -4.23
CA MET A 1 -6.50 2.69 -5.04
C MET A 1 -5.81 2.22 -6.31
N ALA A 2 -6.01 2.89 -7.44
CA ALA A 2 -5.40 2.49 -8.71
C ALA A 2 -3.97 3.04 -8.84
N CYS A 3 -3.00 2.20 -9.19
CA CYS A 3 -1.65 2.64 -9.57
C CYS A 3 -1.73 3.41 -10.90
N PRO A 4 -1.29 4.68 -10.96
CA PRO A 4 -1.46 5.50 -12.16
C PRO A 4 -0.58 5.06 -13.35
N LEU A 5 0.45 4.21 -13.12
CA LEU A 5 1.30 3.68 -14.20
C LEU A 5 0.70 2.44 -14.86
N HIS A 6 0.25 1.48 -14.05
CA HIS A 6 -0.09 0.14 -14.53
C HIS A 6 -1.57 -0.20 -14.31
N GLY A 7 -2.36 0.71 -13.75
CA GLY A 7 -3.80 0.53 -13.54
C GLY A 7 -4.17 -0.43 -12.40
N TRP A 8 -3.19 -0.97 -11.67
CA TRP A 8 -3.42 -1.97 -10.62
C TRP A 8 -4.29 -1.43 -9.49
N ASN A 9 -5.33 -2.17 -9.12
CA ASN A 9 -6.06 -1.90 -7.90
C ASN A 9 -5.39 -2.60 -6.73
N ILE A 10 -4.87 -1.84 -5.77
CA ILE A 10 -4.16 -2.39 -4.61
C ILE A 10 -5.00 -2.26 -3.35
N ASP A 11 -5.08 -3.33 -2.57
CA ASP A 11 -5.60 -3.34 -1.20
C ASP A 11 -4.57 -2.76 -0.23
N LEU A 12 -4.93 -1.73 0.51
CA LEU A 12 -3.97 -0.96 1.33
C LEU A 12 -3.63 -1.62 2.66
N ALA A 13 -4.46 -2.55 3.14
CA ALA A 13 -4.17 -3.28 4.36
C ALA A 13 -3.14 -4.40 4.13
N SER A 14 -3.31 -5.15 3.04
CA SER A 14 -2.47 -6.30 2.68
C SER A 14 -1.34 -5.95 1.72
N GLY A 15 -1.46 -4.86 0.96
CA GLY A 15 -0.52 -4.51 -0.12
C GLY A 15 -0.72 -5.33 -1.40
N GLU A 16 -1.65 -6.28 -1.42
CA GLU A 16 -1.88 -7.16 -2.57
C GLU A 16 -2.61 -6.42 -3.70
N ALA A 17 -2.21 -6.76 -4.94
CA ALA A 17 -2.98 -6.42 -6.12
C ALA A 17 -4.28 -7.24 -6.14
N LEU A 18 -5.38 -6.58 -6.46
CA LEU A 18 -6.67 -7.22 -6.64
C LEU A 18 -6.75 -7.82 -8.05
N ALA A 19 -7.52 -8.91 -8.16
CA ALA A 19 -7.76 -9.56 -9.44
C ALA A 19 -8.27 -8.54 -10.50
N PRO A 20 -7.83 -8.66 -11.76
CA PRO A 20 -7.08 -9.78 -12.34
C PRO A 20 -5.56 -9.70 -12.14
N ASP A 21 -5.05 -8.61 -11.56
CA ASP A 21 -3.62 -8.42 -11.35
C ASP A 21 -3.10 -9.31 -10.21
N SER A 22 -1.82 -9.67 -10.27
CA SER A 22 -1.15 -10.48 -9.25
C SER A 22 0.18 -9.86 -8.88
N GLY A 23 0.42 -9.72 -7.58
CA GLY A 23 1.63 -9.13 -7.02
C GLY A 23 1.33 -8.35 -5.74
N CYS A 24 2.37 -7.89 -5.07
CA CYS A 24 2.26 -7.19 -3.80
C CYS A 24 3.18 -5.97 -3.77
N ALA A 25 2.63 -4.83 -3.34
CA ALA A 25 3.41 -3.65 -3.00
C ALA A 25 4.07 -3.84 -1.61
N ARG A 26 5.30 -3.35 -1.45
CA ARG A 26 5.98 -3.40 -0.14
C ARG A 26 5.18 -2.63 0.90
N ARG A 27 4.97 -3.25 2.06
CA ARG A 27 4.38 -2.63 3.24
C ARG A 27 5.45 -2.20 4.24
N PHE A 28 5.20 -1.08 4.90
CA PHE A 28 5.99 -0.59 6.01
C PHE A 28 5.07 -0.39 7.21
N PRO A 29 5.42 -0.87 8.40
CA PRO A 29 4.70 -0.51 9.61
C PRO A 29 4.67 1.01 9.78
N ALA A 30 3.49 1.55 10.01
CA ALA A 30 3.27 2.98 10.18
C ALA A 30 2.58 3.29 11.49
N ARG A 31 2.93 4.40 12.13
CA ARG A 31 2.28 4.91 13.33
C ARG A 31 1.97 6.39 13.20
N LEU A 32 0.81 6.80 13.69
CA LEU A 32 0.45 8.20 13.85
C LEU A 32 0.63 8.61 15.31
N GLU A 33 1.38 9.68 15.56
CA GLU A 33 1.64 10.21 16.90
C GLU A 33 1.86 11.72 16.82
N GLY A 34 1.14 12.50 17.63
CA GLY A 34 1.31 13.96 17.70
C GLY A 34 1.02 14.70 16.38
N GLY A 35 0.17 14.16 15.50
CA GLY A 35 -0.10 14.73 14.17
C GLY A 35 0.99 14.42 13.13
N ALA A 36 2.02 13.65 13.49
CA ALA A 36 3.05 13.18 12.59
C ALA A 36 2.84 11.70 12.21
N ALA A 37 3.30 11.33 11.02
CA ALA A 37 3.35 9.96 10.54
C ALA A 37 4.78 9.42 10.60
N TRP A 38 4.94 8.24 11.17
CA TRP A 38 6.21 7.53 11.34
C TRP A 38 6.19 6.24 10.53
N LEU A 39 7.31 5.90 9.91
CA LEU A 39 7.50 4.68 9.11
C LEU A 39 8.71 3.90 9.63
N ALA A 40 8.58 2.57 9.74
CA ALA A 40 9.71 1.67 9.98
C ALA A 40 10.23 1.12 8.64
N LEU A 41 11.47 1.44 8.28
CA LEU A 41 12.09 1.10 6.97
C LEU A 41 12.91 -0.18 6.99
#